data_AF-A0A382UKR1-F1
#
_entry.id   AF-A0A382UKR1-F1
#
_cell.length_a   1.000
_cell.length_b   1.000
_cell.length_c   1.000
_cell.angle_alpha   90.00
_cell.angle_beta   90.00
_cell.angle_gamma   90.00
#
_symmetry.space_group_name_H-M   'P 1'
#
loop_
_entity.id
_entity.type
_entity.pdbx_description
1 polymer ?
#
loop_
_entity_poly.entity_id
_entity_poly.type
_entity_poly.pdbx_seq_one_letter_code
_entity_poly.pdbx_strand_id
1 'polypeptide(L)'
;MAQLSFVSSDKDKSPRVKEVGPGADTTIIKVGHAAGIEISATCGERGRCRACRVKVLSGQVPPPTMQDRIQLGEEEIRENFRLACQTQVIGDCTVLLAPPTEESGHQIMGGDFRIETVGLQLGSGIKKIFINAETPTEEHHQTSDTEEIFSCLPSEVDQHLSLFLVRQIPGILRAKQGTLTITTFNDRIIAIESGNTADKKYGMAFDIGTTSIVGNLLDLESGEQLASVGNINPQAQYGGDLMSRI
;
A
#
# COMPACT_ATOMS: atom_id res chain seq x y z
N MET A 1 -8.37 28.36 -25.57
CA MET A 1 -8.52 27.48 -24.38
C MET A 1 -9.65 26.53 -24.68
N ALA A 2 -9.50 25.26 -24.36
CA ALA A 2 -10.54 24.26 -24.56
C ALA A 2 -11.08 23.84 -23.18
N GLN A 3 -12.39 23.71 -23.06
CA GLN A 3 -13.07 23.30 -21.83
C GLN A 3 -13.40 21.80 -21.91
N LEU A 4 -12.86 21.02 -20.97
CA LEU A 4 -13.17 19.60 -20.85
C LEU A 4 -14.00 19.35 -19.60
N SER A 5 -15.19 18.77 -19.80
CA SER A 5 -16.11 18.42 -18.72
C SER A 5 -16.19 16.91 -18.55
N PHE A 6 -15.98 16.43 -17.32
CA PHE A 6 -16.10 15.01 -16.97
C PHE A 6 -17.39 14.76 -16.20
N VAL A 7 -18.18 13.81 -16.70
CA VAL A 7 -19.41 13.32 -16.08
C VAL A 7 -19.12 11.91 -15.54
N SER A 8 -19.58 11.62 -14.32
CA SER A 8 -19.55 10.28 -13.75
C SER A 8 -20.93 9.64 -13.86
N SER A 9 -20.98 8.32 -13.95
CA SER A 9 -22.23 7.54 -13.91
C SER A 9 -22.89 7.52 -12.52
N ASP A 10 -22.15 7.92 -11.46
CA ASP A 10 -22.70 8.06 -10.11
C ASP A 10 -23.61 9.30 -10.05
N LYS A 11 -24.91 9.10 -9.79
CA LYS A 11 -25.94 10.16 -9.73
C LYS A 11 -25.68 11.28 -8.70
N ASP A 12 -24.70 11.11 -7.81
CA ASP A 12 -24.40 12.01 -6.69
C ASP A 12 -23.18 12.92 -6.89
N LYS A 13 -22.46 12.83 -8.03
CA LYS A 13 -21.27 13.66 -8.28
C LYS A 13 -21.55 14.71 -9.34
N SER A 14 -21.50 15.98 -8.93
CA SER A 14 -21.55 17.13 -9.86
C SER A 14 -20.44 17.02 -10.92
N PRO A 15 -20.71 17.39 -12.19
CA PRO A 15 -19.71 17.32 -13.25
C PRO A 15 -18.48 18.15 -12.90
N ARG A 16 -17.28 17.55 -13.06
CA ARG A 16 -16.02 18.24 -12.84
C ARG A 16 -15.55 18.86 -14.15
N VAL A 17 -15.39 20.18 -14.15
CA VAL A 17 -14.96 20.94 -15.32
C VAL A 17 -13.52 21.37 -15.14
N LYS A 18 -12.70 21.17 -16.15
CA LYS A 18 -11.32 21.67 -16.18
C LYS A 18 -11.04 22.41 -17.48
N GLU A 19 -10.51 23.62 -17.34
CA GLU A 19 -10.01 24.40 -18.47
C GLU A 19 -8.60 23.96 -18.82
N VAL A 20 -8.35 23.78 -20.12
CA VAL A 20 -7.08 23.32 -20.66
C VAL A 20 -6.53 24.39 -21.60
N GLY A 21 -5.30 24.83 -21.31
CA GLY A 21 -4.55 25.72 -22.17
C GLY A 21 -4.14 25.04 -23.49
N PRO A 22 -3.89 25.79 -24.57
CA PRO A 22 -3.48 25.24 -25.85
C PRO A 22 -2.06 24.65 -25.72
N GLY A 23 -1.98 23.33 -25.53
CA GLY A 23 -0.73 22.56 -25.56
C GLY A 23 -0.89 21.39 -26.52
N ALA A 24 -0.07 21.34 -27.56
CA ALA A 24 0.08 20.15 -28.39
C ALA A 24 0.46 18.97 -27.48
N ASP A 25 -0.23 17.84 -27.61
CA ASP A 25 -0.08 16.58 -26.82
C ASP A 25 -0.88 16.43 -25.51
N THR A 26 -1.96 17.19 -25.35
CA THR A 26 -2.88 16.98 -24.21
C THR A 26 -3.98 15.97 -24.57
N THR A 27 -3.91 14.77 -24.00
CA THR A 27 -4.92 13.71 -24.14
C THR A 27 -5.97 13.77 -23.02
N ILE A 28 -7.16 13.22 -23.27
CA ILE A 28 -8.26 13.21 -22.29
C ILE A 28 -7.82 12.58 -20.96
N ILE A 29 -7.00 11.52 -20.98
CA ILE A 29 -6.51 10.88 -19.75
C ILE A 29 -5.63 11.81 -18.91
N LYS A 30 -4.72 12.56 -19.55
CA LYS A 30 -3.82 13.50 -18.86
C LYS A 30 -4.60 14.64 -18.22
N VAL A 31 -5.63 15.15 -18.91
CA VAL A 31 -6.51 16.18 -18.34
C VAL A 31 -7.29 15.62 -17.16
N GLY A 32 -7.79 14.39 -17.26
CA GLY A 32 -8.50 13.70 -16.20
C GLY A 32 -7.65 13.55 -14.93
N HIS A 33 -6.45 13.00 -15.07
CA HIS A 33 -5.50 12.86 -13.95
C HIS A 33 -5.15 14.21 -13.33
N ALA A 34 -4.89 15.23 -14.16
CA ALA A 34 -4.63 16.58 -13.66
C ALA A 34 -5.86 17.20 -12.96
N ALA A 35 -7.09 16.79 -13.30
CA ALA A 35 -8.34 17.20 -12.66
C ALA A 35 -8.67 16.39 -11.38
N GLY A 36 -7.76 15.50 -10.95
CA GLY A 36 -8.00 14.59 -9.82
C GLY A 36 -9.09 13.56 -10.11
N ILE A 37 -9.24 13.17 -11.38
CA ILE A 37 -10.15 12.11 -11.84
C ILE A 37 -9.30 10.91 -12.20
N GLU A 38 -9.54 9.80 -11.51
CA GLU A 38 -8.84 8.55 -11.77
C GLU A 38 -9.44 7.86 -13.00
N ILE A 39 -8.63 7.74 -14.05
CA ILE A 39 -8.95 6.99 -15.26
C ILE A 39 -7.89 5.90 -15.40
N SER A 40 -8.32 4.63 -15.38
CA SER A 40 -7.42 3.48 -15.44
C SER A 40 -6.79 3.31 -16.83
N ALA A 41 -5.49 3.02 -16.89
CA ALA A 41 -4.79 2.70 -18.14
C ALA A 41 -3.74 1.59 -17.95
N THR A 42 -4.20 0.34 -17.87
CA THR A 42 -3.35 -0.84 -17.62
C THR A 42 -2.26 -1.07 -18.66
N CYS A 43 -2.36 -0.52 -19.88
CA CYS A 43 -1.29 -0.59 -20.88
C CYS A 43 -0.26 0.56 -20.82
N GLY A 44 -0.34 1.44 -19.81
CA GLY A 44 0.50 2.63 -19.71
C GLY A 44 0.29 3.60 -20.88
N GLU A 45 -0.97 3.95 -21.17
CA GLU A 45 -1.36 4.90 -22.24
C GLU A 45 -1.00 4.48 -23.68
N ARG A 46 -0.69 3.21 -23.94
CA ARG A 46 -0.28 2.71 -25.27
C ARG A 46 -1.43 2.33 -26.23
N GLY A 47 -2.68 2.50 -25.82
CA GLY A 47 -3.86 2.14 -26.63
C GLY A 47 -4.02 0.64 -26.89
N ARG A 48 -3.51 -0.23 -25.99
CA ARG A 48 -3.56 -1.69 -26.11
C ARG A 48 -4.56 -2.38 -25.16
N CYS A 49 -5.19 -1.61 -24.28
CA CYS A 49 -6.19 -2.08 -23.34
C CYS A 49 -7.49 -1.29 -23.47
N ARG A 50 -8.55 -1.76 -22.83
CA ARG A 50 -9.88 -1.11 -22.80
C ARG A 50 -10.19 -0.37 -21.49
N ALA A 51 -9.24 -0.30 -20.54
CA ALA A 51 -9.45 0.27 -19.22
C ALA A 51 -9.75 1.78 -19.22
N CYS A 52 -9.15 2.54 -20.15
CA CYS A 52 -9.31 4.01 -20.25
C CYS A 52 -10.52 4.44 -21.09
N ARG A 53 -11.52 3.57 -21.23
CA ARG A 53 -12.68 3.80 -22.08
C ARG A 53 -13.54 4.94 -21.54
N VAL A 54 -13.89 5.88 -22.42
CA VAL A 54 -14.79 7.00 -22.15
C VAL A 54 -15.83 7.11 -23.25
N LYS A 55 -17.01 7.63 -22.93
CA LYS A 55 -18.05 7.95 -23.93
C LYS A 55 -18.10 9.45 -24.14
N VAL A 56 -17.95 9.90 -25.39
CA VAL A 56 -18.07 11.32 -25.73
C VAL A 56 -19.56 11.67 -25.82
N LEU A 57 -20.02 12.57 -24.95
CA LEU A 57 -21.42 13.01 -24.91
C LEU A 57 -21.67 14.17 -25.88
N SER A 58 -20.72 15.11 -25.94
CA SER A 58 -20.82 16.30 -26.81
C SER A 58 -19.44 16.93 -27.03
N GLY A 59 -19.33 17.74 -28.09
CA GLY A 59 -18.16 18.57 -28.37
C GLY A 59 -17.24 18.06 -29.48
N GLN A 60 -16.05 18.65 -29.58
CA GLN A 60 -15.10 18.40 -30.67
C GLN A 60 -13.99 17.45 -30.23
N VAL A 61 -13.96 16.26 -30.85
CA VAL A 61 -12.89 15.26 -30.69
C VAL A 61 -12.36 14.85 -32.07
N PRO A 62 -11.08 14.49 -32.19
CA PRO A 62 -10.51 14.02 -33.46
C PRO A 62 -11.18 12.72 -33.91
N PRO A 63 -11.09 12.33 -35.19
CA PRO A 63 -11.60 11.05 -35.67
C PRO A 63 -11.05 9.84 -34.88
N PRO A 64 -11.78 8.71 -34.80
CA PRO A 64 -11.32 7.48 -34.14
C PRO A 64 -9.97 7.01 -34.68
N THR A 65 -9.05 6.73 -33.76
CA THR A 65 -7.72 6.20 -34.07
C THR A 65 -7.82 4.73 -34.49
N MET A 66 -6.75 4.19 -35.09
CA MET A 66 -6.69 2.74 -35.38
C MET A 66 -6.80 1.91 -34.10
N GLN A 67 -6.22 2.40 -33.00
CA GLN A 67 -6.26 1.78 -31.68
C GLN A 67 -7.69 1.78 -31.13
N ASP A 68 -8.45 2.86 -31.29
CA ASP A 68 -9.88 2.89 -30.94
C ASP A 68 -10.62 1.77 -31.70
N ARG A 69 -10.40 1.64 -33.01
CA ARG A 69 -11.09 0.63 -33.85
C ARG A 69 -10.73 -0.79 -33.47
N ILE A 70 -9.46 -1.06 -33.23
CA ILE A 70 -8.97 -2.39 -32.85
C ILE A 70 -9.48 -2.77 -31.46
N GLN A 71 -9.44 -1.84 -30.50
CA GLN A 71 -9.75 -2.16 -29.11
C GLN A 71 -11.24 -2.13 -28.83
N LEU A 72 -12.00 -1.16 -29.34
CA LEU A 72 -13.42 -0.95 -29.03
C LEU A 72 -14.38 -1.60 -30.04
N GLY A 73 -13.93 -1.75 -31.30
CA GLY A 73 -14.79 -2.21 -32.39
C GLY A 73 -15.71 -1.13 -32.94
N GLU A 74 -16.35 -1.40 -34.08
CA GLU A 74 -17.15 -0.42 -34.82
C GLU A 74 -18.46 -0.04 -34.13
N GLU A 75 -19.06 -0.94 -33.34
CA GLU A 75 -20.32 -0.66 -32.63
C GLU A 75 -20.12 0.38 -31.52
N GLU A 76 -19.11 0.18 -30.67
CA GLU A 76 -18.79 1.12 -29.59
C GLU A 76 -18.32 2.47 -30.15
N ILE A 77 -17.57 2.49 -31.25
CA ILE A 77 -17.20 3.73 -31.92
C ILE A 77 -18.43 4.47 -32.44
N ARG A 78 -19.40 3.76 -32.99
CA ARG A 78 -20.68 4.34 -33.45
C ARG A 78 -21.48 4.93 -32.28
N GLU A 79 -21.32 4.36 -31.09
CA GLU A 79 -21.85 4.90 -29.84
C GLU A 79 -20.98 6.01 -29.21
N ASN A 80 -19.97 6.52 -29.92
CA ASN A 80 -19.04 7.56 -29.46
C ASN A 80 -18.14 7.15 -28.29
N PHE A 81 -17.84 5.87 -28.12
CA PHE A 81 -16.79 5.43 -27.20
C PHE A 81 -15.40 5.65 -27.80
N ARG A 82 -14.46 6.06 -26.93
CA ARG A 82 -13.06 6.35 -27.28
C ARG A 82 -12.11 5.92 -26.16
N LEU A 83 -10.86 5.68 -26.51
CA LEU A 83 -9.76 5.49 -25.57
C LEU A 83 -9.26 6.87 -25.10
N ALA A 84 -9.43 7.19 -23.82
CA ALA A 84 -9.01 8.48 -23.26
C ALA A 84 -7.50 8.73 -23.41
N CYS A 85 -6.68 7.66 -23.44
CA CYS A 85 -5.23 7.79 -23.62
C CYS A 85 -4.79 8.14 -25.04
N GLN A 86 -5.60 7.86 -26.06
CA GLN A 86 -5.28 8.14 -27.47
C GLN A 86 -6.03 9.35 -28.03
N THR A 87 -7.05 9.83 -27.32
CA THR A 87 -7.89 10.93 -27.79
C THR A 87 -7.32 12.27 -27.34
N GLN A 88 -6.90 13.10 -28.31
CA GLN A 88 -6.43 14.46 -28.08
C GLN A 88 -7.58 15.43 -27.87
N VAL A 89 -7.37 16.43 -27.00
CA VAL A 89 -8.33 17.52 -26.78
C VAL A 89 -8.07 18.62 -27.80
N ILE A 90 -8.95 18.74 -28.80
CA ILE A 90 -8.84 19.74 -29.89
C ILE A 90 -9.82 20.92 -29.74
N GLY A 91 -10.79 20.80 -28.85
CA GLY A 91 -11.82 21.80 -28.60
C GLY A 91 -12.67 21.40 -27.39
N ASP A 92 -13.72 22.17 -27.14
CA ASP A 92 -14.60 21.93 -26.00
C ASP A 92 -15.31 20.58 -26.13
N CYS A 93 -15.26 19.75 -25.09
CA CYS A 93 -15.97 18.48 -25.09
C CYS A 93 -16.39 18.01 -23.68
N THR A 94 -17.42 17.18 -23.68
CA THR A 94 -17.96 16.55 -22.47
C THR A 94 -17.85 15.04 -22.61
N VAL A 95 -17.22 14.39 -21.63
CA VAL A 95 -16.99 12.95 -21.62
C VAL A 95 -17.58 12.31 -20.38
N LEU A 96 -18.22 11.16 -20.57
CA LEU A 96 -18.66 10.27 -19.51
C LEU A 96 -17.57 9.22 -19.24
N LEU A 97 -17.17 9.11 -17.98
CA LEU A 97 -16.32 8.03 -17.52
C LEU A 97 -17.11 6.72 -17.62
N ALA A 98 -16.67 5.83 -18.51
CA ALA A 98 -17.36 4.58 -18.79
C ALA A 98 -16.36 3.40 -18.79
N PRO A 99 -15.69 3.14 -17.65
CA PRO A 99 -14.84 1.97 -17.54
C PRO A 99 -15.64 0.70 -17.90
N PRO A 100 -15.01 -0.34 -18.47
CA PRO A 100 -15.65 -1.65 -18.64
C PRO A 100 -16.29 -2.10 -17.31
N THR A 101 -17.51 -2.61 -17.38
CA THR A 101 -18.37 -2.94 -16.22
C THR A 101 -17.87 -4.11 -15.38
N GLU A 102 -16.66 -4.60 -15.63
CA GLU A 102 -16.05 -5.70 -14.90
C GLU A 102 -14.66 -5.25 -14.46
N GLU A 103 -14.56 -4.88 -13.18
CA GLU A 103 -13.35 -4.88 -12.33
C GLU A 103 -13.66 -4.27 -10.94
N SER A 104 -14.90 -3.86 -10.66
CA SER A 104 -15.38 -3.43 -9.33
C SER A 104 -15.66 -4.61 -8.37
N GLY A 105 -14.91 -5.69 -8.50
CA GLY A 105 -15.10 -6.93 -7.75
C GLY A 105 -13.82 -7.72 -7.59
N HIS A 106 -12.70 -7.07 -7.28
CA HIS A 106 -11.52 -7.80 -6.83
C HIS A 106 -11.75 -8.24 -5.39
N GLN A 107 -12.54 -9.30 -5.20
CA GLN A 107 -12.49 -10.07 -3.97
C GLN A 107 -11.16 -10.82 -3.98
N ILE A 108 -10.11 -10.15 -3.54
CA ILE A 108 -8.82 -10.79 -3.30
C ILE A 108 -9.08 -11.76 -2.17
N MET A 109 -9.12 -13.06 -2.49
CA MET A 109 -9.32 -14.13 -1.51
C MET A 109 -8.14 -14.13 -0.54
N GLY A 110 -8.22 -13.30 0.51
CA GLY A 110 -7.54 -13.55 1.77
C GLY A 110 -8.23 -14.76 2.39
N GLY A 111 -7.84 -15.95 1.94
CA GLY A 111 -8.36 -17.18 2.52
C GLY A 111 -8.01 -17.23 4.01
N ASP A 112 -8.96 -17.64 4.84
CA ASP A 112 -8.67 -18.12 6.19
C ASP A 112 -7.76 -19.34 6.06
N PHE A 113 -6.44 -19.10 6.03
CA PHE A 113 -5.45 -20.15 6.11
C PHE A 113 -5.45 -20.68 7.53
N ARG A 114 -6.36 -21.62 7.80
CA ARG A 114 -6.20 -22.53 8.93
C ARG A 114 -5.10 -23.51 8.54
N ILE A 115 -3.86 -23.14 8.83
CA ILE A 115 -2.81 -24.15 8.93
C ILE A 115 -3.25 -25.07 10.07
N GLU A 116 -3.52 -26.34 9.78
CA GLU A 116 -3.61 -27.35 10.81
C GLU A 116 -2.23 -27.46 11.47
N THR A 117 -1.98 -26.61 12.48
CA THR A 117 -0.75 -26.52 13.27
C THR A 117 -0.63 -27.70 14.25
N VAL A 118 -0.98 -28.90 13.82
CA VAL A 118 -0.73 -30.11 14.61
C VAL A 118 0.75 -30.47 14.47
N GLY A 119 1.59 -29.87 15.31
CA GLY A 119 2.98 -30.26 15.51
C GLY A 119 4.06 -29.35 14.92
N LEU A 120 3.71 -28.21 14.31
CA LEU A 120 4.68 -27.21 13.85
C LEU A 120 4.87 -26.12 14.92
N GLN A 121 6.09 -26.00 15.45
CA GLN A 121 6.47 -24.85 16.29
C GLN A 121 7.00 -23.72 15.42
N LEU A 122 6.42 -22.53 15.56
CA LEU A 122 6.84 -21.36 14.79
C LEU A 122 8.17 -20.81 15.32
N GLY A 123 9.26 -21.06 14.60
CA GLY A 123 10.58 -20.48 14.87
C GLY A 123 10.70 -19.05 14.35
N SER A 124 9.93 -18.10 14.89
CA SER A 124 9.93 -16.70 14.41
C SER A 124 11.26 -15.96 14.59
N GLY A 125 12.17 -16.49 15.42
CA GLY A 125 13.40 -15.82 15.84
C GLY A 125 13.17 -14.68 16.83
N ILE A 126 11.92 -14.30 17.09
CA ILE A 126 11.54 -13.22 18.01
C ILE A 126 11.34 -13.78 19.42
N LYS A 127 12.08 -13.25 20.38
CA LYS A 127 11.87 -13.51 21.81
C LYS A 127 11.59 -12.19 22.52
N LYS A 128 10.65 -12.21 23.46
CA LYS A 128 10.42 -11.09 24.39
C LYS A 128 10.74 -11.55 25.80
N ILE A 129 11.64 -10.82 26.45
CA ILE A 129 12.15 -11.14 27.78
C ILE A 129 11.70 -10.01 28.70
N PHE A 130 10.80 -10.32 29.62
CA PHE A 130 10.40 -9.40 30.67
C PHE A 130 11.46 -9.40 31.76
N ILE A 131 11.97 -8.21 32.11
CA ILE A 131 12.98 -8.00 33.14
C ILE A 131 12.58 -6.88 34.09
N ASN A 132 13.20 -6.87 35.26
CA ASN A 132 13.14 -5.77 36.20
C ASN A 132 14.55 -5.31 36.51
N ALA A 133 15.00 -4.28 35.79
CA ALA A 133 16.34 -3.71 35.94
C ALA A 133 16.31 -2.64 37.03
N GLU A 134 17.38 -2.54 37.83
CA GLU A 134 17.47 -1.45 38.80
C GLU A 134 17.64 -0.11 38.07
N THR A 135 17.16 0.96 38.68
CA THR A 135 17.40 2.32 38.19
C THR A 135 18.46 2.95 39.10
N PRO A 136 19.71 3.09 38.65
CA PRO A 136 20.76 3.68 39.46
C PRO A 136 20.38 5.12 39.79
N THR A 137 20.06 5.37 41.05
CA THR A 137 19.63 6.68 41.58
C THR A 137 20.49 7.15 42.75
N GLU A 138 21.24 6.23 43.38
CA GLU A 138 22.15 6.53 44.48
C GLU A 138 23.55 6.86 43.97
N GLU A 139 24.23 7.79 44.65
CA GLU A 139 25.58 8.25 44.29
C GLU A 139 26.64 7.14 44.33
N HIS A 140 26.42 6.11 45.16
CA HIS A 140 27.33 4.98 45.30
C HIS A 140 27.04 3.83 44.31
N HIS A 141 25.95 3.91 43.54
CA HIS A 141 25.60 2.91 42.54
C HIS A 141 26.21 3.31 41.18
N GLN A 142 27.49 2.96 40.98
CA GLN A 142 28.29 3.35 39.81
C GLN A 142 28.11 2.41 38.60
N THR A 143 26.87 2.13 38.22
CA THR A 143 26.52 1.35 37.02
C THR A 143 25.79 2.21 36.00
N SER A 144 25.89 1.83 34.75
CA SER A 144 25.12 2.42 33.66
C SER A 144 23.76 1.75 33.51
N ASP A 145 22.76 2.50 33.02
CA ASP A 145 21.44 1.95 32.69
C ASP A 145 21.53 0.70 31.78
N THR A 146 22.53 0.64 30.88
CA THR A 146 22.77 -0.51 30.01
C THR A 146 23.31 -1.72 30.76
N GLU A 147 24.22 -1.53 31.72
CA GLU A 147 24.75 -2.62 32.56
C GLU A 147 23.65 -3.23 33.43
N GLU A 148 22.75 -2.42 33.98
CA GLU A 148 21.58 -2.89 34.74
C GLU A 148 20.61 -3.72 33.89
N ILE A 149 20.45 -3.36 32.62
CA ILE A 149 19.64 -4.14 31.69
C ILE A 149 20.35 -5.45 31.35
N PHE A 150 21.64 -5.41 31.03
CA PHE A 150 22.40 -6.59 30.62
C PHE A 150 22.60 -7.60 31.76
N SER A 151 22.69 -7.15 33.01
CA SER A 151 22.77 -8.03 34.19
C SER A 151 21.52 -8.91 34.36
N CYS A 152 20.38 -8.45 33.86
CA CYS A 152 19.10 -9.16 33.91
C CYS A 152 18.84 -10.06 32.70
N LEU A 153 19.69 -10.02 31.66
CA LEU A 153 19.48 -10.74 30.41
C LEU A 153 20.23 -12.09 30.38
N PRO A 154 19.70 -13.10 29.67
CA PRO A 154 20.40 -14.35 29.43
C PRO A 154 21.73 -14.16 28.71
N SER A 155 22.70 -15.04 28.95
CA SER A 155 24.05 -14.97 28.38
C SER A 155 24.10 -15.08 26.85
N GLU A 156 23.08 -15.66 26.24
CA GLU A 156 23.01 -15.85 24.78
C GLU A 156 22.63 -14.56 24.05
N VAL A 157 22.07 -13.57 24.75
CA VAL A 157 21.63 -12.32 24.14
C VAL A 157 22.83 -11.45 23.76
N ASP A 158 22.89 -11.05 22.49
CA ASP A 158 23.87 -10.10 22.00
C ASP A 158 23.60 -8.71 22.59
N GLN A 159 24.56 -8.24 23.39
CA GLN A 159 24.52 -6.97 24.11
C GLN A 159 24.84 -5.76 23.21
N HIS A 160 24.98 -5.95 21.88
CA HIS A 160 25.18 -4.86 20.95
C HIS A 160 23.90 -4.04 20.72
N LEU A 161 23.81 -2.88 21.36
CA LEU A 161 22.72 -1.93 21.18
C LEU A 161 23.01 -0.92 20.08
N SER A 162 22.00 -0.64 19.25
CA SER A 162 22.07 0.50 18.34
C SER A 162 21.98 1.82 19.12
N LEU A 163 22.60 2.88 18.60
CA LEU A 163 22.51 4.23 19.19
C LEU A 163 21.05 4.69 19.38
N PHE A 164 20.14 4.27 18.49
CA PHE A 164 18.72 4.55 18.61
C PHE A 164 18.11 3.99 19.91
N LEU A 165 18.42 2.74 20.25
CA LEU A 165 17.93 2.12 21.48
C LEU A 165 18.57 2.74 22.72
N VAL A 166 19.88 2.99 22.70
CA VAL A 166 20.60 3.62 23.82
C VAL A 166 19.97 4.97 24.21
N ARG A 167 19.54 5.77 23.22
CA ARG A 167 18.90 7.07 23.47
C ARG A 167 17.51 6.97 24.11
N GLN A 168 16.84 5.82 24.01
CA GLN A 168 15.51 5.61 24.58
C GLN A 168 15.55 5.02 25.99
N ILE A 169 16.60 4.26 26.31
CA ILE A 169 16.75 3.54 27.58
C ILE A 169 16.46 4.42 28.80
N PRO A 170 17.05 5.63 28.96
CA PRO A 170 16.88 6.38 30.20
C PRO A 170 15.42 6.74 30.50
N GLY A 171 14.65 7.07 29.45
CA GLY A 171 13.24 7.40 29.57
C GLY A 171 12.38 6.18 29.83
N ILE A 172 12.61 5.09 29.10
CA ILE A 172 11.83 3.86 29.20
C ILE A 172 12.06 3.16 30.56
N LEU A 173 13.30 3.07 31.02
CA LEU A 173 13.67 2.50 32.33
C LEU A 173 12.95 3.21 33.47
N ARG A 174 12.97 4.54 33.47
CA ARG A 174 12.39 5.36 34.54
C ARG A 174 10.86 5.43 34.50
N ALA A 175 10.23 5.24 33.33
CA ALA A 175 8.77 5.38 33.17
C ALA A 175 7.95 4.36 33.99
N LYS A 176 8.48 3.16 34.21
CA LYS A 176 7.81 2.06 34.94
C LYS A 176 8.71 1.42 35.99
N GLN A 177 9.54 2.25 36.66
CA GLN A 177 10.37 1.85 37.80
C GLN A 177 11.23 0.60 37.51
N GLY A 178 11.92 0.56 36.38
CA GLY A 178 12.81 -0.56 36.06
C GLY A 178 12.16 -1.73 35.32
N THR A 179 10.83 -1.80 35.26
CA THR A 179 10.14 -2.88 34.53
C THR A 179 10.21 -2.66 33.03
N LEU A 180 10.77 -3.64 32.32
CA LEU A 180 11.07 -3.54 30.89
C LEU A 180 10.76 -4.86 30.18
N THR A 181 10.44 -4.77 28.89
CA THR A 181 10.42 -5.91 27.99
C THR A 181 11.44 -5.72 26.88
N ILE A 182 12.39 -6.64 26.79
CA ILE A 182 13.44 -6.63 25.77
C ILE A 182 13.02 -7.55 24.64
N THR A 183 12.94 -7.02 23.41
CA THR A 183 12.64 -7.82 22.22
C THR A 183 13.93 -8.12 21.48
N THR A 184 14.19 -9.40 21.23
CA THR A 184 15.33 -9.86 20.43
C THR A 184 14.87 -10.51 19.14
N PHE A 185 15.71 -10.41 18.10
CA PHE A 185 15.61 -11.20 16.88
C PHE A 185 16.91 -11.97 16.68
N ASN A 186 16.85 -13.30 16.71
CA ASN A 186 18.03 -14.17 16.70
C ASN A 186 19.08 -13.70 17.73
N ASP A 187 18.61 -13.52 18.96
CA ASP A 187 19.38 -13.11 20.13
C ASP A 187 19.94 -11.68 20.10
N ARG A 188 19.78 -10.92 19.00
CA ARG A 188 20.11 -9.49 18.93
C ARG A 188 18.97 -8.61 19.42
N ILE A 189 19.27 -7.66 20.32
CA ILE A 189 18.27 -6.71 20.81
C ILE A 189 17.84 -5.75 19.69
N ILE A 190 16.53 -5.72 19.40
CA ILE A 190 15.93 -4.87 18.36
C ILE A 190 14.97 -3.82 18.92
N ALA A 191 14.40 -4.05 20.10
CA ALA A 191 13.50 -3.10 20.75
C ALA A 191 13.51 -3.26 22.27
N ILE A 192 13.19 -2.16 22.96
CA ILE A 192 13.06 -2.07 24.42
C ILE A 192 11.73 -1.36 24.68
N GLU A 193 10.86 -1.98 25.49
CA GLU A 193 9.54 -1.46 25.82
C GLU A 193 9.42 -1.29 27.34
N SER A 194 8.67 -0.27 27.80
CA SER A 194 8.38 -0.10 29.23
C SER A 194 7.29 -1.05 29.71
N GLY A 195 7.47 -1.68 30.87
CA GLY A 195 6.52 -2.62 31.46
C GLY A 195 6.60 -4.03 30.85
N ASN A 196 5.58 -4.85 31.13
CA ASN A 196 5.48 -6.21 30.61
C ASN A 196 4.61 -6.26 29.33
N THR A 197 5.24 -6.58 28.20
CA THR A 197 4.60 -6.80 26.90
C THR A 197 5.01 -8.13 26.28
N ALA A 198 5.50 -9.07 27.10
CA ALA A 198 6.10 -10.33 26.65
C ALA A 198 5.12 -11.25 25.91
N ASP A 199 3.83 -11.14 26.23
CA ASP A 199 2.69 -11.83 25.62
C ASP A 199 2.27 -11.23 24.26
N LYS A 200 2.72 -10.02 23.93
CA LYS A 200 2.32 -9.31 22.71
C LYS A 200 3.37 -9.46 21.63
N LYS A 201 3.35 -10.60 20.94
CA LYS A 201 4.27 -10.91 19.82
C LYS A 201 3.49 -11.21 18.55
N TYR A 202 3.57 -10.30 17.59
CA TYR A 202 2.85 -10.40 16.32
C TYR A 202 3.81 -10.23 15.15
N GLY A 203 3.47 -10.83 14.01
CA GLY A 203 4.22 -10.73 12.77
C GLY A 203 3.29 -10.42 11.61
N MET A 204 3.84 -9.83 10.55
CA MET A 204 3.10 -9.61 9.30
C MET A 204 3.81 -10.31 8.15
N ALA A 205 3.03 -11.02 7.34
CA ALA A 205 3.50 -11.61 6.09
C ALA A 205 2.84 -10.88 4.91
N PHE A 206 3.65 -10.43 3.95
CA PHE A 206 3.17 -9.74 2.76
C PHE A 206 3.48 -10.56 1.51
N ASP A 207 2.46 -10.85 0.70
CA ASP A 207 2.59 -11.33 -0.66
C ASP A 207 2.38 -10.16 -1.62
N ILE A 208 3.43 -9.80 -2.36
CA ILE A 208 3.45 -8.65 -3.26
C ILE A 208 3.48 -9.16 -4.70
N GLY A 209 2.30 -9.44 -5.24
CA GLY A 209 2.12 -9.77 -6.64
C GLY A 209 2.09 -8.53 -7.54
N THR A 210 2.17 -8.73 -8.85
CA THR A 210 2.03 -7.63 -9.83
C THR A 210 0.63 -7.03 -9.78
N THR A 211 -0.41 -7.85 -9.65
CA THR A 211 -1.81 -7.39 -9.63
C THR A 211 -2.34 -7.13 -8.23
N SER A 212 -1.88 -7.91 -7.24
CA SER A 212 -2.46 -7.95 -5.90
C SER A 212 -1.38 -7.85 -4.84
N ILE A 213 -1.69 -7.19 -3.73
CA ILE A 213 -0.90 -7.23 -2.50
C ILE A 213 -1.79 -7.80 -1.41
N VAL A 214 -1.30 -8.81 -0.69
CA VAL A 214 -1.98 -9.44 0.44
C VAL A 214 -1.10 -9.32 1.68
N GLY A 215 -1.69 -8.90 2.79
CA GLY A 215 -1.04 -8.84 4.09
C GLY A 215 -1.79 -9.72 5.08
N ASN A 216 -1.06 -10.56 5.80
CA ASN A 216 -1.57 -11.40 6.88
C ASN A 216 -0.92 -10.99 8.21
N LEU A 217 -1.73 -10.81 9.25
CA LEU A 217 -1.28 -10.61 10.63
C LEU A 217 -1.30 -11.95 11.36
N LEU A 218 -0.19 -12.29 12.00
CA LEU A 218 0.02 -13.56 12.71
C LEU A 218 0.34 -13.29 14.18
N ASP A 219 -0.20 -14.13 15.06
CA ASP A 219 0.34 -14.33 16.41
C ASP A 219 1.61 -15.18 16.31
N LEU A 220 2.74 -14.68 16.83
CA LEU A 220 4.04 -15.36 16.73
C LEU A 220 4.27 -16.41 17.83
N GLU A 221 3.41 -16.46 18.85
CA GLU A 221 3.43 -17.51 19.87
C GLU A 221 2.66 -18.74 19.35
N SER A 222 1.43 -18.53 18.90
CA SER A 222 0.55 -19.64 18.46
C SER A 222 0.71 -19.99 16.98
N GLY A 223 1.22 -19.07 16.16
CA GLY A 223 1.20 -19.16 14.70
C GLY A 223 -0.17 -18.90 14.07
N GLU A 224 -1.15 -18.48 14.86
CA GLU A 224 -2.52 -18.21 14.39
C GLU A 224 -2.57 -16.97 13.49
N GLN A 225 -3.31 -17.05 12.39
CA GLN A 225 -3.66 -15.89 11.57
C GLN A 225 -4.77 -15.09 12.24
N LEU A 226 -4.45 -13.87 12.66
CA LEU A 226 -5.38 -12.95 13.31
C LEU A 226 -6.19 -12.12 12.31
N ALA A 227 -5.60 -11.77 11.16
CA ALA A 227 -6.27 -11.01 10.11
C ALA A 227 -5.62 -11.24 8.74
N SER A 228 -6.40 -11.10 7.67
CA SER A 228 -5.92 -11.08 6.29
C SER A 228 -6.60 -9.96 5.53
N VAL A 229 -5.83 -9.16 4.80
CA VAL A 229 -6.34 -8.08 3.96
C VAL A 229 -5.62 -8.11 2.63
N GLY A 230 -6.38 -8.07 1.53
CA GLY A 230 -5.85 -7.95 0.18
C GLY A 230 -6.34 -6.67 -0.49
N ASN A 231 -5.49 -6.03 -1.29
CA ASN A 231 -5.89 -4.95 -2.19
C ASN A 231 -5.16 -5.03 -3.54
N ILE A 232 -5.68 -4.36 -4.55
CA ILE A 232 -5.02 -4.22 -5.86
C ILE A 232 -3.68 -3.53 -5.63
N ASN A 233 -2.63 -4.04 -6.28
CA ASN A 233 -1.32 -3.42 -6.25
C ASN A 233 -1.42 -2.01 -6.88
N PRO A 234 -1.12 -0.92 -6.13
CA PRO A 234 -1.20 0.44 -6.66
C PRO A 234 -0.28 0.70 -7.85
N GLN A 235 0.71 -0.16 -8.11
CA GLN A 235 1.57 -0.09 -9.30
C GLN A 235 0.84 -0.49 -10.59
N ALA A 236 -0.35 -1.10 -10.52
CA ALA A 236 -1.16 -1.44 -11.69
C ALA A 236 -1.53 -0.22 -12.56
N GLN A 237 -1.56 0.97 -11.97
CA GLN A 237 -1.79 2.22 -12.71
C GLN A 237 -0.65 2.60 -13.67
N TYR A 238 0.59 2.18 -13.36
CA TYR A 238 1.78 2.50 -14.15
C TYR A 238 2.11 1.41 -15.19
N GLY A 239 1.46 0.24 -15.08
CA GLY A 239 1.61 -0.88 -16.00
C GLY A 239 0.90 -2.12 -15.50
N GLY A 240 0.23 -2.85 -16.39
CA GLY A 240 -0.55 -4.05 -16.08
C GLY A 240 0.31 -5.29 -15.84
N ASP A 241 1.59 -5.24 -16.19
CA ASP A 241 2.56 -6.32 -16.00
C ASP A 241 3.92 -5.77 -15.55
N LEU A 242 4.87 -6.65 -15.27
CA LEU A 242 6.22 -6.26 -14.84
C LEU A 242 6.96 -5.46 -15.93
N MET A 243 6.85 -5.87 -17.20
CA MET A 243 7.60 -5.27 -18.32
C MET A 243 7.16 -3.84 -18.62
N SER A 244 5.88 -3.52 -18.40
CA SER A 244 5.34 -2.17 -18.56
C SER A 244 5.70 -1.23 -17.41
N ARG A 245 6.20 -1.75 -16.28
CA ARG A 245 6.58 -0.98 -15.07
C ARG A 245 8.07 -0.66 -14.96
N ILE A 246 8.93 -1.33 -15.75
CA ILE A 246 10.38 -1.07 -15.84
C ILE A 246 10.65 -0.02 -16.93
#